data_AF-A0A832V5P9-F1
#
_entry.id   AF-A0A832V5P9-F1
#
_cell.length_a   1.000
_cell.length_b   1.000
_cell.length_c   1.000
_cell.angle_alpha   90.00
_cell.angle_beta   90.00
_cell.angle_gamma   90.00
#
_symmetry.space_group_name_H-M   'P 1'
#
loop_
_entity.id
_entity.type
_entity.pdbx_description
1 polymer ?
#
loop_
_entity_poly.entity_id
_entity_poly.type
_entity_poly.pdbx_seq_one_letter_code
_entity_poly.pdbx_strand_id
1 'polypeptide(L)'
;MTVEKSPPVVVIDGRNVAYSGNGKADWNRVLIATTHISSIGIRVIVVMPHWAADDEVKKQIRKISQLHLVDVGDDKESDDKTALGLCIVEDGYYVSRDKKMHKHLKGELIDRAWCASRRIDFHFDGEGGFVPHYPESWHPAWKDATETMASAKPKIREVRE
;
A
#
# COMPACT_ATOMS: atom_id res chain seq x y z
N MET A 1 27.55 14.21 12.84
CA MET A 1 26.58 13.14 13.14
C MET A 1 25.57 13.11 12.01
N THR A 2 25.62 12.09 11.17
CA THR A 2 24.55 11.83 10.19
C THR A 2 23.36 11.30 10.98
N VAL A 3 22.29 12.08 11.05
CA VAL A 3 21.01 11.59 11.59
C VAL A 3 20.55 10.51 10.62
N GLU A 4 20.60 9.23 11.05
CA GLU A 4 19.99 8.15 10.28
C GLU A 4 18.50 8.48 10.15
N LYS A 5 18.06 8.81 8.93
CA LYS A 5 16.64 9.01 8.66
C LYS A 5 15.92 7.70 8.92
N SER A 6 14.88 7.75 9.74
CA SER A 6 13.97 6.62 9.93
C SER A 6 13.43 6.15 8.57
N PRO A 7 13.23 4.84 8.37
CA PRO A 7 12.62 4.31 7.15
C PRO A 7 11.28 5.00 6.88
N PRO A 8 10.92 5.24 5.61
CA PRO A 8 9.60 5.76 5.29
C PRO A 8 8.53 4.76 5.74
N VAL A 9 7.31 5.26 5.97
CA VAL A 9 6.13 4.42 6.15
C VAL A 9 5.38 4.33 4.83
N VAL A 10 4.88 3.14 4.51
CA VAL A 10 4.01 2.93 3.35
C VAL A 10 2.61 2.56 3.80
N VAL A 11 1.63 3.33 3.32
CA VAL A 11 0.21 3.09 3.57
C VAL A 11 -0.43 2.44 2.34
N ILE A 12 -1.01 1.25 2.49
CA ILE A 12 -1.68 0.52 1.41
C ILE A 12 -3.17 0.82 1.45
N ASP A 13 -3.68 1.38 0.36
CA ASP A 13 -5.11 1.44 0.06
C ASP A 13 -5.58 0.04 -0.36
N GLY A 14 -6.04 -0.73 0.62
CA GLY A 14 -6.35 -2.14 0.46
C GLY A 14 -7.49 -2.40 -0.51
N ARG A 15 -8.50 -1.51 -0.56
CA ARG A 15 -9.61 -1.66 -1.51
C ARG A 15 -9.12 -1.44 -2.93
N ASN A 16 -8.35 -0.40 -3.20
CA ASN A 16 -7.81 -0.16 -4.55
C ASN A 16 -6.91 -1.31 -5.02
N VAL A 17 -6.07 -1.85 -4.12
CA VAL A 17 -5.23 -3.02 -4.43
C VAL A 17 -6.07 -4.26 -4.72
N ALA A 18 -7.10 -4.56 -3.91
CA ALA A 18 -7.95 -5.73 -4.11
C ALA A 18 -8.74 -5.67 -5.43
N TYR A 19 -9.20 -4.48 -5.83
CA TYR A 19 -9.93 -4.24 -7.08
C TYR A 19 -9.01 -3.91 -8.26
N SER A 20 -7.71 -4.19 -8.15
CA SER A 20 -6.76 -3.83 -9.20
C SER A 20 -6.88 -4.68 -10.48
N GLY A 21 -7.62 -5.79 -10.43
CA GLY A 21 -7.85 -6.70 -11.55
C GLY A 21 -9.14 -6.44 -12.29
N ASN A 22 -9.42 -7.29 -13.28
CA ASN A 22 -10.72 -7.34 -13.92
C ASN A 22 -11.68 -8.16 -13.04
N GLY A 23 -12.76 -7.54 -12.58
CA GLY A 23 -13.84 -8.24 -11.90
C GLY A 23 -13.92 -7.99 -10.39
N LYS A 24 -14.03 -9.07 -9.61
CA LYS A 24 -14.28 -9.02 -8.17
C LYS A 24 -13.00 -8.68 -7.38
N ALA A 25 -13.18 -8.21 -6.15
CA ALA A 25 -12.08 -8.01 -5.21
C ALA A 25 -11.32 -9.32 -4.99
N ASP A 26 -10.00 -9.24 -5.08
CA ASP A 26 -9.08 -10.29 -4.70
C ASP A 26 -8.21 -9.80 -3.54
N TRP A 27 -8.59 -10.18 -2.32
CA TRP A 27 -7.94 -9.71 -1.10
C TRP A 27 -6.54 -10.30 -0.89
N ASN A 28 -6.20 -11.41 -1.57
CA ASN A 28 -4.84 -11.96 -1.53
C ASN A 28 -3.83 -10.99 -2.17
N ARG A 29 -4.26 -10.16 -3.12
CA ARG A 29 -3.42 -9.09 -3.69
C ARG A 29 -2.93 -8.10 -2.65
N VAL A 30 -3.76 -7.80 -1.65
CA VAL A 30 -3.38 -6.92 -0.56
C VAL A 30 -2.28 -7.57 0.28
N LEU A 31 -2.42 -8.86 0.60
CA LEU A 31 -1.39 -9.63 1.30
C LEU A 31 -0.08 -9.70 0.48
N ILE A 32 -0.16 -9.93 -0.83
CA ILE A 32 1.00 -10.00 -1.72
C ILE A 32 1.73 -8.64 -1.75
N ALA A 33 1.00 -7.54 -1.95
CA ALA A 33 1.56 -6.19 -1.92
C ALA A 33 2.20 -5.87 -0.56
N THR A 34 1.51 -6.21 0.53
CA THR A 34 2.00 -6.04 1.90
C THR A 34 3.30 -6.83 2.12
N THR A 35 3.34 -8.09 1.69
CA THR A 35 4.50 -8.96 1.83
C THR A 35 5.70 -8.41 1.04
N HIS A 36 5.48 -7.99 -0.20
CA HIS A 36 6.51 -7.39 -1.03
C HIS A 36 7.13 -6.17 -0.35
N ILE A 37 6.29 -5.23 0.13
CA ILE A 37 6.80 -3.98 0.70
C ILE A 37 7.44 -4.20 2.06
N SER A 38 6.80 -4.98 2.94
CA SER A 38 7.35 -5.29 4.28
C SER A 38 8.69 -6.04 4.20
N SER A 39 8.90 -6.85 3.16
CA SER A 39 10.17 -7.59 2.99
C SER A 39 11.39 -6.71 2.72
N ILE A 40 11.17 -5.44 2.34
CA ILE A 40 12.24 -4.43 2.18
C ILE A 40 12.64 -3.81 3.54
N GLY A 41 12.01 -4.23 4.65
CA GLY A 41 12.27 -3.70 5.99
C GLY A 41 11.54 -2.38 6.27
N ILE A 42 10.58 -2.02 5.42
CA ILE A 42 9.76 -0.81 5.54
C ILE A 42 8.53 -1.10 6.40
N ARG A 43 8.16 -0.14 7.26
CA ARG A 43 6.91 -0.23 8.01
C ARG A 43 5.73 -0.05 7.08
N VAL A 44 4.81 -1.02 7.10
CA VAL A 44 3.59 -1.01 6.29
C VAL A 44 2.36 -0.84 7.18
N ILE A 45 1.45 0.03 6.75
CA ILE A 45 0.10 0.18 7.30
C ILE A 45 -0.89 -0.16 6.19
N VAL A 46 -1.77 -1.13 6.41
CA VAL A 46 -2.83 -1.48 5.47
C VAL A 46 -4.14 -0.90 5.95
N VAL A 47 -4.81 -0.13 5.11
CA VAL A 47 -6.15 0.40 5.35
C VAL A 47 -7.14 -0.36 4.48
N MET A 48 -8.18 -0.93 5.09
CA MET A 48 -9.27 -1.57 4.34
C MET A 48 -10.58 -1.58 5.14
N PRO A 49 -11.74 -1.75 4.49
CA PRO A 49 -13.01 -1.88 5.19
C PRO A 49 -13.03 -3.07 6.15
N HIS A 50 -13.74 -2.98 7.28
CA HIS A 50 -13.80 -4.08 8.26
C HIS A 50 -14.36 -5.40 7.69
N TRP A 51 -15.28 -5.28 6.72
CA TRP A 51 -15.92 -6.42 6.04
C TRP A 51 -15.05 -7.04 4.94
N ALA A 52 -13.95 -6.39 4.57
CA ALA A 52 -13.05 -6.86 3.51
C ALA A 52 -12.25 -8.06 3.97
N ALA A 53 -12.01 -9.03 3.07
CA ALA A 53 -11.23 -10.25 3.32
C ALA A 53 -11.79 -11.16 4.43
N ASP A 54 -11.43 -12.45 4.36
CA ASP A 54 -11.62 -13.37 5.46
C ASP A 54 -10.63 -13.11 6.61
N ASP A 55 -10.86 -13.78 7.74
CA ASP A 55 -10.05 -13.59 8.94
C ASP A 55 -8.64 -14.15 8.81
N GLU A 56 -8.41 -15.15 7.95
CA GLU A 56 -7.08 -15.72 7.75
C GLU A 56 -6.18 -14.74 6.98
N VAL A 57 -6.68 -14.12 5.91
CA VAL A 57 -5.97 -13.05 5.18
C VAL A 57 -5.66 -11.88 6.12
N LYS A 58 -6.63 -11.41 6.92
CA LYS A 58 -6.41 -10.34 7.91
C LYS A 58 -5.34 -10.72 8.92
N LYS A 59 -5.35 -11.96 9.42
CA LYS A 59 -4.36 -12.48 10.37
C LYS A 59 -2.97 -12.52 9.75
N GLN A 60 -2.83 -12.91 8.50
CA GLN A 60 -1.56 -12.92 7.79
C GLN A 60 -1.02 -11.49 7.58
N ILE A 61 -1.88 -10.55 7.19
CA ILE A 61 -1.50 -9.13 7.06
C ILE A 61 -1.01 -8.57 8.40
N ARG A 62 -1.70 -8.86 9.51
CA ARG A 62 -1.30 -8.41 10.87
C ARG A 62 0.06 -8.94 11.33
N LYS A 63 0.54 -10.06 10.79
CA LYS A 63 1.88 -10.60 11.15
C LYS A 63 3.02 -9.76 10.59
N ILE A 64 2.78 -9.04 9.50
CA ILE A 64 3.83 -8.34 8.72
C ILE A 64 3.58 -6.84 8.56
N SER A 65 2.45 -6.34 9.06
CA SER A 65 2.04 -4.94 8.92
C SER A 65 1.04 -4.55 10.00
N GLN A 66 0.81 -3.24 10.15
CA GLN A 66 -0.33 -2.74 10.92
C GLN A 66 -1.58 -2.78 10.06
N LEU A 67 -2.66 -3.37 10.55
CA LEU A 67 -3.94 -3.43 9.85
C LEU A 67 -4.95 -2.46 10.48
N HIS A 68 -5.30 -1.40 9.76
CA HIS A 68 -6.36 -0.46 10.12
C HIS A 68 -7.64 -0.82 9.37
N LEU A 69 -8.60 -1.37 10.12
CA LEU A 69 -9.94 -1.64 9.60
C LEU A 69 -10.81 -0.40 9.79
N VAL A 70 -11.46 0.05 8.72
CA VAL A 70 -12.33 1.23 8.76
C VAL A 70 -13.79 0.83 8.56
N ASP A 71 -14.68 1.62 9.14
CA ASP A 71 -16.09 1.61 8.77
C ASP A 71 -16.32 2.58 7.61
N VAL A 72 -17.00 2.07 6.58
CA VAL A 72 -17.28 2.74 5.30
C VAL A 72 -18.78 2.91 5.06
N GLY A 73 -19.60 2.74 6.12
CA GLY A 73 -21.06 2.73 6.06
C GLY A 73 -21.65 3.89 5.23
N ASP A 74 -21.83 5.05 5.86
CA ASP A 74 -22.41 6.21 5.18
C ASP A 74 -21.41 6.96 4.28
N ASP A 75 -20.11 6.88 4.62
CA ASP A 75 -19.03 7.47 3.84
C ASP A 75 -18.21 6.39 3.13
N LYS A 76 -18.60 6.12 1.87
CA LYS A 76 -17.99 5.09 1.03
C LYS A 76 -16.51 5.36 0.73
N GLU A 77 -16.03 6.58 0.93
CA GLU A 77 -14.64 7.03 0.68
C GLU A 77 -13.83 7.16 1.99
N SER A 78 -14.36 6.67 3.12
CA SER A 78 -13.70 6.72 4.43
C SER A 78 -12.34 6.00 4.46
N ASP A 79 -12.20 4.91 3.70
CA ASP A 79 -10.93 4.20 3.52
C ASP A 79 -9.89 5.06 2.78
N ASP A 80 -10.28 5.71 1.68
CA ASP A 80 -9.40 6.60 0.91
C ASP A 80 -8.89 7.78 1.78
N LYS A 81 -9.82 8.39 2.54
CA LYS A 81 -9.51 9.48 3.49
C LYS A 81 -8.56 9.03 4.59
N THR A 82 -8.78 7.84 5.14
CA THR A 82 -7.94 7.29 6.20
C THR A 82 -6.55 6.94 5.70
N ALA A 83 -6.44 6.34 4.50
CA ALA A 83 -5.16 6.02 3.89
C ALA A 83 -4.31 7.28 3.64
N LEU A 84 -4.93 8.34 3.09
CA LEU A 84 -4.23 9.63 2.90
C LEU A 84 -3.90 10.30 4.23
N GLY A 85 -4.83 10.30 5.20
CA GLY A 85 -4.61 10.91 6.51
C GLY A 85 -3.40 10.29 7.21
N LEU A 86 -3.31 8.96 7.22
CA LEU A 86 -2.15 8.24 7.78
C LEU A 86 -0.87 8.53 6.99
N CYS A 87 -0.94 8.58 5.67
CA CYS A 87 0.21 8.93 4.83
C CYS A 87 0.75 10.33 5.16
N ILE A 88 -0.13 11.30 5.43
CA ILE A 88 0.26 12.66 5.82
C ILE A 88 0.92 12.66 7.20
N VAL A 89 0.28 12.02 8.20
CA VAL A 89 0.77 11.98 9.58
C VAL A 89 2.14 11.33 9.68
N GLU A 90 2.39 10.28 8.89
CA GLU A 90 3.65 9.54 8.90
C GLU A 90 4.72 10.14 7.96
N ASP A 91 4.42 11.25 7.25
CA ASP A 91 5.21 11.78 6.13
C ASP A 91 5.66 10.67 5.16
N GLY A 92 4.72 9.77 4.86
CA GLY A 92 4.96 8.51 4.17
C GLY A 92 4.62 8.55 2.68
N TYR A 93 4.58 7.34 2.12
CA TYR A 93 4.09 7.06 0.77
C TYR A 93 2.81 6.24 0.87
N TYR A 94 2.02 6.22 -0.21
CA TYR A 94 0.82 5.40 -0.27
C TYR A 94 0.72 4.61 -1.56
N VAL A 95 0.23 3.38 -1.48
CA VAL A 95 0.03 2.49 -2.63
C VAL A 95 -1.41 2.61 -3.09
N SER A 96 -1.62 3.18 -4.28
CA SER A 96 -2.94 3.25 -4.93
C SER A 96 -2.81 3.59 -6.41
N ARG A 97 -3.66 3.01 -7.25
CA ARG A 97 -3.79 3.39 -8.67
C ARG A 97 -4.72 4.57 -8.88
N ASP A 98 -5.40 5.05 -7.84
CA ASP A 98 -6.25 6.23 -7.97
C ASP A 98 -5.39 7.51 -8.06
N LYS A 99 -5.41 8.14 -9.25
CA LYS A 99 -4.72 9.41 -9.53
C LYS A 99 -5.48 10.62 -8.97
N LYS A 100 -6.71 10.42 -8.50
CA LYS A 100 -7.61 11.46 -8.00
C LYS A 100 -7.76 11.45 -6.49
N MET A 101 -6.89 10.73 -5.76
CA MET A 101 -6.88 10.70 -4.28
C MET A 101 -6.93 12.09 -3.62
N HIS A 102 -6.31 13.11 -4.24
CA HIS A 102 -6.36 14.50 -3.78
C HIS A 102 -7.79 15.05 -3.57
N LYS A 103 -8.82 14.51 -4.25
CA LYS A 103 -10.21 14.95 -4.10
C LYS A 103 -10.80 14.68 -2.71
N HIS A 104 -10.24 13.72 -1.97
CA HIS A 104 -10.77 13.28 -0.68
C HIS A 104 -10.34 14.19 0.48
N LEU A 105 -9.36 15.07 0.24
CA LEU A 105 -8.90 16.06 1.20
C LEU A 105 -9.54 17.42 0.87
N LYS A 106 -10.08 18.08 1.89
CA LYS A 106 -10.61 19.44 1.76
C LYS A 106 -9.55 20.41 2.27
N GLY A 107 -9.01 21.26 1.39
CA GLY A 107 -8.07 22.34 1.74
C GLY A 107 -6.89 22.46 0.78
N GLU A 108 -6.18 23.59 0.85
CA GLU A 108 -5.05 23.91 -0.04
C GLU A 108 -3.71 23.25 0.37
N LEU A 109 -3.66 22.61 1.53
CA LEU A 109 -2.43 22.03 2.10
C LEU A 109 -1.91 20.81 1.34
N ILE A 110 -2.81 20.04 0.72
CA ILE A 110 -2.47 18.82 -0.01
C ILE A 110 -3.11 18.87 -1.39
N ASP A 111 -2.28 19.14 -2.38
CA ASP A 111 -2.71 19.26 -3.76
C ASP A 111 -2.41 18.00 -4.57
N ARG A 112 -2.76 18.06 -5.86
CA ARG A 112 -2.49 16.98 -6.81
C ARG A 112 -1.00 16.66 -6.93
N ALA A 113 -0.11 17.65 -6.83
CA ALA A 113 1.33 17.46 -6.96
C ALA A 113 1.90 16.74 -5.74
N TRP A 114 1.46 17.10 -4.53
CA TRP A 114 1.81 16.41 -3.30
C TRP A 114 1.41 14.94 -3.35
N CYS A 115 0.15 14.65 -3.71
CA CYS A 115 -0.33 13.27 -3.86
C CYS A 115 0.51 12.50 -4.89
N ALA A 116 0.77 13.09 -6.06
CA ALA A 116 1.59 12.45 -7.08
C ALA A 116 3.01 12.14 -6.60
N SER A 117 3.62 13.02 -5.80
CA SER A 117 4.94 12.83 -5.22
C SER A 117 5.02 11.75 -4.13
N ARG A 118 3.89 11.18 -3.68
CA ARG A 118 3.88 10.16 -2.61
C ARG A 118 3.17 8.87 -3.02
N ARG A 119 2.52 8.88 -4.17
CA ARG A 119 1.81 7.73 -4.71
C ARG A 119 2.78 6.72 -5.31
N ILE A 120 2.75 5.51 -4.78
CA ILE A 120 3.34 4.31 -5.40
C ILE A 120 2.23 3.71 -6.27
N ASP A 121 2.35 3.90 -7.58
CA ASP A 121 1.49 3.21 -8.54
C ASP A 121 1.91 1.74 -8.62
N PHE A 122 1.11 0.87 -9.23
CA PHE A 122 1.47 -0.55 -9.32
C PHE A 122 0.72 -1.30 -10.42
N HIS A 123 1.21 -2.49 -10.71
CA HIS A 123 0.46 -3.52 -11.40
C HIS A 123 0.77 -4.89 -10.80
N PHE A 124 -0.01 -5.90 -11.20
CA PHE A 124 0.32 -7.30 -10.97
C PHE A 124 0.79 -7.89 -12.29
N ASP A 125 1.90 -8.63 -12.26
CA ASP A 125 2.42 -9.31 -13.44
C ASP A 125 1.58 -10.55 -13.81
N GLY A 126 1.96 -11.22 -14.90
CA GLY A 126 1.25 -12.41 -15.37
C GLY A 126 1.32 -13.62 -14.43
N GLU A 127 2.23 -13.62 -13.45
CA GLU A 127 2.37 -14.65 -12.41
C GLU A 127 1.62 -14.26 -11.12
N GLY A 128 1.00 -13.08 -11.08
CA GLY A 128 0.34 -12.55 -9.89
C GLY A 128 1.29 -11.88 -8.89
N GLY A 129 2.53 -11.60 -9.30
CA GLY A 129 3.51 -10.84 -8.52
C GLY A 129 3.16 -9.35 -8.47
N PHE A 130 3.34 -8.72 -7.31
CA PHE A 130 3.16 -7.28 -7.16
C PHE A 130 4.37 -6.52 -7.69
N VAL A 131 4.13 -5.55 -8.59
CA VAL A 131 5.17 -4.73 -9.22
C VAL A 131 4.88 -3.24 -8.95
N PRO A 132 5.56 -2.63 -7.97
CA PRO A 132 5.40 -1.22 -7.65
C PRO A 132 6.14 -0.31 -8.63
N HIS A 133 5.56 0.87 -8.87
CA HIS A 133 6.15 1.99 -9.60
C HIS A 133 6.35 3.15 -8.64
N TYR A 134 7.55 3.25 -8.08
CA TYR A 134 7.91 4.25 -7.08
C TYR A 134 7.99 5.66 -7.71
N PRO A 135 7.55 6.72 -7.00
CA PRO A 135 7.68 8.10 -7.48
C PRO A 135 9.14 8.58 -7.43
N GLU A 136 9.47 9.64 -8.16
CA GLU A 136 10.85 10.18 -8.21
C GLU A 136 11.39 10.66 -6.85
N SER A 137 10.49 11.08 -5.97
CA SER A 137 10.77 11.43 -4.58
C SER A 137 11.18 10.25 -3.71
N TRP A 138 10.94 9.01 -4.16
CA TRP A 138 11.28 7.80 -3.42
C TRP A 138 12.76 7.79 -3.06
N HIS A 139 13.02 7.67 -1.76
CA HIS A 139 14.32 8.04 -1.23
C HIS A 139 15.43 7.07 -1.71
N PRO A 140 16.58 7.58 -2.22
CA PRO A 140 17.62 6.77 -2.85
C PRO A 140 18.19 5.64 -1.98
N ALA A 141 18.26 5.84 -0.66
CA ALA A 141 18.72 4.82 0.29
C ALA A 141 17.88 3.52 0.29
N TRP A 142 16.66 3.57 -0.26
CA TRP A 142 15.80 2.39 -0.42
C TRP A 142 15.76 1.90 -1.86
N LYS A 143 16.40 2.60 -2.79
CA LYS A 143 16.43 2.26 -4.22
C LYS A 143 17.20 0.97 -4.43
N ASP A 144 18.37 0.83 -3.83
CA ASP A 144 19.20 -0.38 -3.91
C ASP A 144 18.49 -1.61 -3.31
N ALA A 145 17.79 -1.43 -2.18
CA ALA A 145 16.99 -2.49 -1.57
C ALA A 145 15.78 -2.88 -2.45
N THR A 146 15.11 -1.90 -3.07
CA THR A 146 13.99 -2.17 -3.99
C THR A 146 14.43 -2.81 -5.31
N GLU A 147 15.59 -2.44 -5.87
CA GLU A 147 16.15 -3.00 -7.11
C GLU A 147 16.63 -4.45 -6.91
N THR A 148 17.22 -4.73 -5.74
CA THR A 148 17.62 -6.09 -5.35
C THR A 148 16.40 -7.01 -5.19
N MET A 149 15.28 -6.50 -4.66
CA MET A 149 14.04 -7.28 -4.50
C MET A 149 13.24 -7.45 -5.80
N ALA A 150 13.27 -6.49 -6.72
CA ALA A 150 12.66 -6.65 -8.05
C ALA A 150 13.26 -7.84 -8.83
N SER A 151 14.48 -8.26 -8.48
CA SER A 151 15.15 -9.45 -9.02
C SER A 151 14.84 -10.74 -8.26
N ALA A 152 14.25 -10.65 -7.06
CA ALA A 152 13.96 -11.78 -6.18
C ALA A 152 12.45 -12.10 -6.19
N LYS A 153 12.04 -13.10 -6.97
CA LYS A 153 10.64 -13.56 -6.99
C LYS A 153 10.21 -14.07 -5.61
N PRO A 154 9.14 -13.54 -4.99
CA PRO A 154 8.62 -14.11 -3.76
C PRO A 154 8.02 -15.49 -4.04
N LYS A 155 8.57 -16.53 -3.40
CA LYS A 155 7.99 -17.88 -3.41
C LYS A 155 6.75 -17.89 -2.51
N ILE A 156 5.58 -17.60 -3.09
CA ILE A 156 4.33 -17.92 -2.41
C ILE A 156 4.15 -19.43 -2.53
N ARG A 157 4.25 -20.14 -1.39
CA ARG A 157 3.89 -21.57 -1.35
C ARG A 157 2.40 -21.67 -1.64
N GLU A 158 2.05 -22.36 -2.73
CA GLU A 158 0.68 -22.84 -2.96
C GLU A 158 0.21 -23.59 -1.72
N VAL A 159 -0.81 -23.04 -1.05
CA VAL A 159 -1.57 -23.79 -0.06
C VAL A 159 -2.50 -24.69 -0.86
N ARG A 160 -2.16 -25.97 -0.96
CA ARG A 160 -3.04 -26.99 -1.55
C ARG A 160 -4.21 -27.22 -0.59
N GLU A 161 -5.41 -27.26 -1.19
CA GLU A 161 -6.71 -27.57 -0.56
C GLU A 161 -6.72 -28.87 0.25
#